data_AF-A0AAX0XUV2-F1
#
_entry.id   AF-A0AAX0XUV2-F1
#
_cell.length_a   1.000
_cell.length_b   1.000
_cell.length_c   1.000
_cell.angle_alpha   90.00
_cell.angle_beta   90.00
_cell.angle_gamma   90.00
#
_symmetry.space_group_name_H-M   'P 1'
#
loop_
_entity.id
_entity.type
_entity.pdbx_description
1 polymer ?
#
loop_
_entity_poly.entity_id
_entity_poly.type
_entity_poly.pdbx_seq_one_letter_code
_entity_poly.pdbx_strand_id
1 'polypeptide(L)'
;MLLMGKKSHLLMSLALVATLITGCSSTKPKVPDEPPETLYQKARLKLDAGNYLNAIELLEALDSRYPFGAYSNQVQLDLIYAYYKQDDTAQAIANIDRFIRLNPAHKNIDYVFYMRGLTNMAGDYNFFQDFLGINRDDKDPSYARQAFQDFKTLLQNYPNSVYAADARARMIGLKNRLARYDLSVAEYYVKRDALIAAANRAKLIVETYPDTAETEKALEIMVESYDSLKMPTLAQHAREVLAKNYPDNRLGRG
;
A
#
# COMPACT_ATOMS: atom_id res chain seq x y z
N MET A 1 -8.65 18.50 -75.63
CA MET A 1 -7.61 17.61 -75.04
C MET A 1 -7.16 18.13 -73.66
N LEU A 2 -8.08 18.40 -72.72
CA LEU A 2 -7.76 18.96 -71.40
C LEU A 2 -8.55 18.32 -70.23
N LEU A 3 -9.45 17.37 -70.51
CA LEU A 3 -10.27 16.67 -69.50
C LEU A 3 -9.74 15.28 -69.10
N MET A 4 -8.71 14.75 -69.79
CA MET A 4 -8.14 13.42 -69.50
C MET A 4 -7.04 13.41 -68.43
N GLY A 5 -6.31 14.52 -68.23
CA GLY A 5 -5.22 14.59 -67.23
C GLY A 5 -5.71 14.58 -65.78
N LYS A 6 -6.82 15.26 -65.48
CA LYS A 6 -7.32 15.40 -64.10
C LYS A 6 -7.89 14.10 -63.52
N LYS A 7 -8.45 13.23 -64.38
CA LYS A 7 -8.96 11.91 -63.98
C LYS A 7 -7.82 10.90 -63.73
N SER A 8 -6.71 11.00 -64.47
CA SER A 8 -5.53 10.16 -64.28
C SER A 8 -4.85 10.43 -62.93
N HIS A 9 -4.70 11.70 -62.54
CA HIS A 9 -4.15 12.06 -61.23
C HIS A 9 -5.06 11.67 -60.06
N LEU A 10 -6.39 11.75 -60.23
CA LEU A 10 -7.36 11.33 -59.21
C LEU A 10 -7.38 9.80 -59.00
N LEU A 11 -7.24 9.03 -60.08
CA LEU A 11 -7.14 7.56 -60.04
C LEU A 11 -5.80 7.10 -59.46
N MET A 12 -4.71 7.83 -59.74
CA MET A 12 -3.38 7.53 -59.21
C MET A 12 -3.26 7.89 -57.71
N SER A 13 -3.95 8.94 -57.24
CA SER A 13 -4.03 9.26 -55.80
C SER A 13 -4.91 8.27 -55.03
N LEU A 14 -5.96 7.72 -55.64
CA LEU A 14 -6.83 6.75 -54.98
C LEU A 14 -6.15 5.36 -54.86
N ALA A 15 -5.32 4.99 -55.84
CA ALA A 15 -4.51 3.77 -55.79
C ALA A 15 -3.41 3.80 -54.71
N LEU A 16 -2.80 4.98 -54.46
CA LEU A 16 -1.77 5.16 -53.44
C LEU A 16 -2.33 5.11 -52.01
N VAL A 17 -3.57 5.58 -51.82
CA VAL A 17 -4.28 5.50 -50.52
C VAL A 17 -4.76 4.07 -50.24
N ALA A 18 -5.14 3.30 -51.27
CA ALA A 18 -5.53 1.91 -51.10
C ALA A 18 -4.37 0.99 -50.67
N THR A 19 -3.13 1.29 -51.07
CA THR A 19 -1.94 0.54 -50.64
C THR A 19 -1.49 0.84 -49.21
N LEU A 20 -2.03 1.89 -48.56
CA LEU A 20 -1.71 2.23 -47.17
C LEU A 20 -2.64 1.55 -46.15
N ILE A 21 -3.63 0.77 -46.60
CA ILE A 21 -4.60 0.09 -45.73
C ILE A 21 -4.30 -1.41 -45.56
N THR A 22 -3.24 -1.95 -46.20
CA THR A 22 -2.73 -3.30 -45.86
C THR A 22 -1.84 -3.24 -44.61
N GLY A 23 -2.40 -2.76 -43.51
CA GLY A 23 -1.87 -2.93 -42.16
C GLY A 23 -2.52 -4.14 -41.50
N CYS A 24 -2.19 -5.35 -41.96
CA CYS A 24 -2.54 -6.57 -41.23
C CYS A 24 -1.70 -6.62 -39.94
N SER A 25 -2.22 -6.07 -38.85
CA SER A 25 -1.71 -6.32 -37.51
C SER A 25 -2.07 -7.76 -37.10
N SER A 26 -1.32 -8.74 -37.60
CA SER A 26 -1.25 -10.08 -37.00
C SER A 26 -0.30 -10.01 -35.82
N THR A 27 -0.73 -9.35 -34.73
CA THR A 27 -0.08 -9.52 -33.43
C THR A 27 -0.47 -10.91 -32.93
N LYS A 28 0.43 -11.88 -33.08
CA LYS A 28 0.29 -13.16 -32.36
C LYS A 28 0.06 -12.84 -30.87
N PRO A 29 -0.88 -13.51 -30.19
CA PRO A 29 -1.08 -13.28 -28.77
C PRO A 29 0.25 -13.52 -28.04
N LYS A 30 0.62 -12.59 -27.16
CA LYS A 30 1.89 -12.63 -26.41
C LYS A 30 2.06 -13.94 -25.62
N VAL A 31 0.93 -14.53 -25.20
CA VAL A 31 0.85 -15.85 -24.58
C VAL A 31 0.22 -16.84 -25.56
N PRO A 32 0.93 -17.93 -25.93
CA PRO A 32 0.40 -18.99 -26.79
C PRO A 32 -0.92 -19.57 -26.30
N ASP A 33 -1.72 -20.12 -27.22
CA ASP A 33 -2.93 -20.86 -26.87
C ASP A 33 -2.56 -22.30 -26.53
N GLU A 34 -2.40 -22.56 -25.24
CA GLU A 34 -1.96 -23.85 -24.67
C GLU A 34 -2.95 -24.31 -23.61
N PRO A 35 -3.00 -25.62 -23.30
CA PRO A 35 -3.86 -26.13 -22.24
C PRO A 35 -3.65 -25.40 -20.90
N PRO A 36 -4.71 -25.14 -20.12
CA PRO A 36 -4.62 -24.41 -18.84
C PRO A 36 -3.57 -24.98 -17.89
N GLU A 37 -3.46 -26.31 -17.82
CA GLU A 37 -2.44 -27.01 -17.03
C GLU A 37 -1.03 -26.57 -17.44
N THR A 38 -0.73 -26.62 -18.74
CA THR A 38 0.60 -26.31 -19.26
C THR A 38 0.97 -24.85 -19.02
N LEU A 39 0.02 -23.93 -19.24
CA LEU A 39 0.20 -22.51 -18.94
C LEU A 39 0.46 -22.29 -17.44
N TYR A 40 -0.28 -22.97 -16.57
CA TYR A 40 -0.13 -22.81 -15.13
C TYR A 40 1.22 -23.35 -14.63
N GLN A 41 1.66 -24.51 -15.12
CA GLN A 41 2.99 -25.04 -14.81
C GLN A 41 4.11 -24.09 -15.28
N LYS A 42 3.98 -23.50 -16.46
CA LYS A 42 4.92 -22.48 -16.96
C LYS A 42 4.92 -21.25 -16.07
N ALA A 43 3.75 -20.74 -15.68
CA ALA A 43 3.62 -19.62 -14.77
C ALA A 43 4.31 -19.91 -13.44
N ARG A 44 4.10 -21.11 -12.88
CA ARG A 44 4.72 -21.56 -11.64
C ARG A 44 6.24 -21.58 -11.72
N LEU A 45 6.80 -22.14 -12.79
CA LEU A 45 8.25 -22.12 -13.03
C LEU A 45 8.81 -20.70 -13.11
N LYS A 46 8.04 -19.74 -13.67
CA LYS A 46 8.43 -18.33 -13.69
C LYS A 46 8.38 -17.70 -12.29
N LEU A 47 7.35 -17.98 -11.49
CA LEU A 47 7.26 -17.52 -10.09
C LEU A 47 8.41 -18.05 -9.25
N ASP A 48 8.68 -19.35 -9.33
CA ASP A 48 9.71 -20.01 -8.53
C ASP A 48 11.12 -19.53 -8.94
N ALA A 49 11.31 -19.13 -10.21
CA ALA A 49 12.52 -18.49 -10.70
C ALA A 49 12.63 -16.98 -10.37
N GLY A 50 11.65 -16.41 -9.67
CA GLY A 50 11.60 -14.97 -9.35
C GLY A 50 11.30 -14.08 -10.56
N ASN A 51 10.88 -14.66 -11.68
CA ASN A 51 10.54 -13.95 -12.91
C ASN A 51 9.06 -13.54 -12.89
N TYR A 52 8.72 -12.65 -11.98
CA TYR A 52 7.34 -12.29 -11.68
C TYR A 52 6.63 -11.60 -12.86
N LEU A 53 7.31 -10.76 -13.65
CA LEU A 53 6.71 -10.13 -14.83
C LEU A 53 6.19 -11.16 -15.84
N ASN A 54 7.01 -12.15 -16.21
CA ASN A 54 6.57 -13.19 -17.12
C ASN A 54 5.55 -14.14 -16.49
N ALA A 55 5.60 -14.34 -15.17
CA ALA A 55 4.57 -15.09 -14.47
C ALA A 55 3.21 -14.39 -14.54
N ILE A 56 3.17 -13.08 -14.27
CA ILE A 56 1.95 -12.25 -14.35
C ILE A 56 1.33 -12.39 -15.74
N GLU A 57 2.10 -12.25 -16.82
CA GLU A 57 1.57 -12.39 -18.18
C GLU A 57 0.86 -13.74 -18.43
N LEU A 58 1.45 -14.84 -17.95
CA LEU A 58 0.86 -16.17 -18.07
C LEU A 58 -0.37 -16.34 -17.17
N LEU A 59 -0.33 -15.82 -15.95
CA LEU A 59 -1.41 -15.90 -14.98
C LEU A 59 -2.62 -15.04 -15.39
N GLU A 60 -2.40 -13.84 -15.93
CA GLU A 60 -3.48 -12.99 -16.46
C GLU A 60 -4.16 -13.62 -17.67
N ALA A 61 -3.36 -14.23 -18.57
CA ALA A 61 -3.92 -15.00 -19.68
C ALA A 61 -4.78 -16.16 -19.18
N LEU A 62 -4.36 -16.84 -18.10
CA LEU A 62 -5.14 -17.90 -17.46
C LEU A 62 -6.43 -17.38 -16.80
N ASP A 63 -6.36 -16.32 -16.00
CA ASP A 63 -7.54 -15.74 -15.33
C ASP A 63 -8.56 -15.20 -16.33
N SER A 64 -8.09 -14.64 -17.46
CA SER A 64 -8.96 -14.12 -18.53
C SER A 64 -9.62 -15.24 -19.34
N ARG A 65 -8.86 -16.27 -19.74
CA ARG A 65 -9.38 -17.35 -20.61
C ARG A 65 -10.19 -18.39 -19.83
N TYR A 66 -9.83 -18.65 -18.57
CA TYR A 66 -10.39 -19.72 -17.75
C TYR A 66 -10.79 -19.23 -16.34
N PRO A 67 -11.69 -18.23 -16.23
CA PRO A 67 -12.04 -17.60 -14.95
C PRO A 67 -12.69 -18.56 -13.93
N PHE A 68 -13.22 -19.70 -14.39
CA PHE A 68 -13.82 -20.75 -13.56
C PHE A 68 -13.09 -22.10 -13.71
N GLY A 69 -11.85 -22.09 -14.23
CA GLY A 69 -11.05 -23.30 -14.38
C GLY A 69 -10.62 -23.90 -13.04
N ALA A 70 -10.12 -25.14 -13.04
CA ALA A 70 -9.69 -25.85 -11.83
C ALA A 70 -8.63 -25.09 -11.00
N TYR A 71 -7.84 -24.23 -11.67
CA TYR A 71 -6.77 -23.44 -11.05
C TYR A 71 -7.16 -21.99 -10.76
N SER A 72 -8.40 -21.54 -11.04
CA SER A 72 -8.75 -20.11 -11.01
C SER A 72 -8.41 -19.43 -9.69
N ASN A 73 -8.77 -20.04 -8.55
CA ASN A 73 -8.45 -19.49 -7.23
C ASN A 73 -6.94 -19.43 -6.98
N GLN A 74 -6.19 -20.47 -7.38
CA GLN A 74 -4.74 -20.48 -7.19
C GLN A 74 -4.03 -19.47 -8.09
N VAL A 75 -4.49 -19.31 -9.34
CA VAL A 75 -4.02 -18.28 -10.27
C VAL A 75 -4.19 -16.89 -9.67
N GLN A 76 -5.34 -16.60 -9.04
CA GLN A 76 -5.57 -15.31 -8.38
C GLN A 76 -4.65 -15.10 -7.17
N LEU A 77 -4.43 -16.13 -6.36
CA LEU A 77 -3.48 -16.06 -5.23
C LEU A 77 -2.05 -15.82 -5.70
N ASP A 78 -1.66 -16.46 -6.79
CA ASP A 78 -0.34 -16.31 -7.41
C ASP A 78 -0.18 -14.92 -8.06
N LEU A 79 -1.23 -14.35 -8.66
CA LEU A 79 -1.24 -12.97 -9.15
C LEU A 79 -1.03 -11.96 -8.01
N ILE A 80 -1.75 -12.13 -6.89
CA ILE A 80 -1.58 -11.28 -5.70
C ILE A 80 -0.13 -11.31 -5.23
N TYR A 81 0.45 -12.49 -5.13
CA TYR A 81 1.84 -12.66 -4.73
C TYR A 81 2.81 -12.02 -5.74
N ALA A 82 2.63 -12.28 -7.03
CA ALA A 82 3.51 -11.77 -8.08
C ALA A 82 3.48 -10.24 -8.16
N TYR A 83 2.30 -9.63 -8.07
CA TYR A 83 2.16 -8.18 -8.05
C TYR A 83 2.80 -7.54 -6.81
N TYR A 84 2.60 -8.14 -5.64
CA TYR A 84 3.31 -7.72 -4.42
C TYR A 84 4.84 -7.78 -4.61
N LYS A 85 5.35 -8.86 -5.21
CA LYS A 85 6.78 -9.03 -5.49
C LYS A 85 7.32 -8.12 -6.59
N GLN A 86 6.46 -7.49 -7.38
CA GLN A 86 6.81 -6.46 -8.37
C GLN A 86 6.63 -5.04 -7.83
N ASP A 87 6.31 -4.88 -6.54
CA ASP A 87 5.97 -3.60 -5.92
C ASP A 87 4.80 -2.89 -6.62
N ASP A 88 3.98 -3.62 -7.39
CA ASP A 88 2.76 -3.10 -8.03
C ASP A 88 1.60 -3.17 -7.03
N THR A 89 1.65 -2.23 -6.10
CA THR A 89 0.67 -2.08 -5.02
C THR A 89 -0.76 -1.96 -5.57
N ALA A 90 -0.96 -1.23 -6.67
CA ALA A 90 -2.29 -0.99 -7.22
C ALA A 90 -2.91 -2.29 -7.75
N GLN A 91 -2.15 -3.06 -8.55
CA GLN A 91 -2.64 -4.32 -9.10
C GLN A 91 -2.80 -5.39 -8.02
N ALA A 92 -1.88 -5.45 -7.05
CA ALA A 92 -1.99 -6.37 -5.92
C ALA A 92 -3.29 -6.12 -5.13
N ILE A 93 -3.57 -4.87 -4.75
CA ILE A 93 -4.81 -4.52 -4.01
C ILE A 93 -6.05 -4.82 -4.84
N ALA A 94 -6.05 -4.52 -6.15
CA ALA A 94 -7.20 -4.83 -7.01
C ALA A 94 -7.51 -6.34 -7.07
N ASN A 95 -6.47 -7.18 -7.18
CA ASN A 95 -6.62 -8.63 -7.19
C ASN A 95 -7.04 -9.17 -5.81
N ILE A 96 -6.51 -8.62 -4.72
CA ILE A 96 -6.91 -8.93 -3.35
C ILE A 96 -8.40 -8.64 -3.13
N ASP A 97 -8.86 -7.43 -3.47
CA ASP A 97 -10.24 -7.01 -3.30
C ASP A 97 -11.21 -7.87 -4.12
N ARG A 98 -10.83 -8.19 -5.36
CA ARG A 98 -11.58 -9.13 -6.19
C ARG A 98 -11.65 -10.51 -5.55
N PHE A 99 -10.53 -11.04 -5.06
CA PHE A 99 -10.51 -12.37 -4.44
C PHE A 99 -11.38 -12.43 -3.18
N ILE A 100 -11.26 -11.46 -2.27
CA ILE A 100 -12.07 -11.41 -1.04
C ILE A 100 -13.56 -11.36 -1.38
N ARG A 101 -13.95 -10.56 -2.37
CA ARG A 101 -15.34 -10.42 -2.80
C ARG A 101 -15.91 -11.70 -3.42
N LEU A 102 -15.12 -12.39 -4.24
CA LEU A 102 -15.58 -13.59 -4.97
C LEU A 102 -15.48 -14.86 -4.12
N ASN A 103 -14.54 -14.92 -3.18
CA ASN A 103 -14.18 -16.14 -2.45
C ASN A 103 -14.11 -15.93 -0.92
N PRO A 104 -15.15 -15.36 -0.26
CA PRO A 104 -15.08 -14.99 1.16
C PRO A 104 -14.90 -16.19 2.11
N ALA A 105 -15.31 -17.40 1.70
CA ALA A 105 -15.20 -18.63 2.48
C ALA A 105 -13.98 -19.50 2.07
N HIS A 106 -13.03 -18.96 1.28
CA HIS A 106 -11.87 -19.72 0.84
C HIS A 106 -10.96 -20.10 2.01
N LYS A 107 -10.40 -21.32 1.98
CA LYS A 107 -9.54 -21.85 3.05
C LYS A 107 -8.32 -20.98 3.38
N ASN A 108 -7.82 -20.21 2.40
CA ASN A 108 -6.66 -19.33 2.52
C ASN A 108 -7.05 -17.85 2.51
N ILE A 109 -8.28 -17.50 2.91
CA ILE A 109 -8.74 -16.11 2.90
C ILE A 109 -7.94 -15.23 3.88
N ASP A 110 -7.45 -15.82 4.97
CA ASP A 110 -6.57 -15.19 5.96
C ASP A 110 -5.24 -14.74 5.35
N TYR A 111 -4.63 -15.57 4.48
CA TYR A 111 -3.47 -15.19 3.67
C TYR A 111 -3.75 -13.95 2.82
N VAL A 112 -4.94 -13.83 2.23
CA VAL A 112 -5.29 -12.71 1.35
C VAL A 112 -5.44 -11.41 2.15
N PHE A 113 -6.05 -11.45 3.34
CA PHE A 113 -6.07 -10.30 4.26
C PHE A 113 -4.66 -9.92 4.72
N TYR A 114 -3.81 -10.90 5.01
CA TYR A 114 -2.42 -10.67 5.36
C TYR A 114 -1.63 -9.99 4.21
N MET A 115 -1.80 -10.47 2.98
CA MET A 115 -1.18 -9.89 1.79
C MET A 115 -1.64 -8.46 1.53
N ARG A 116 -2.88 -8.10 1.88
CA ARG A 116 -3.35 -6.71 1.81
C ARG A 116 -2.54 -5.79 2.72
N GLY A 117 -2.35 -6.21 3.97
CA GLY A 117 -1.54 -5.49 4.94
C GLY A 117 -0.08 -5.37 4.51
N LEU A 118 0.52 -6.46 3.99
CA LEU A 118 1.87 -6.43 3.43
C LEU A 118 2.00 -5.48 2.24
N THR A 119 1.03 -5.50 1.34
CA THR A 119 1.04 -4.69 0.12
C THR A 119 0.94 -3.20 0.45
N ASN A 120 0.02 -2.81 1.33
CA ASN A 120 -0.06 -1.44 1.79
C ASN A 120 1.17 -1.04 2.62
N MET A 121 1.74 -1.94 3.43
CA MET A 121 2.97 -1.66 4.16
C MET A 121 4.13 -1.41 3.18
N ALA A 122 4.28 -2.25 2.15
CA ALA A 122 5.31 -2.07 1.12
C ALA A 122 5.13 -0.75 0.35
N GLY A 123 3.90 -0.30 0.09
CA GLY A 123 3.62 1.00 -0.51
C GLY A 123 4.02 2.21 0.35
N ASP A 124 4.12 2.05 1.68
CA ASP A 124 4.67 3.08 2.58
C ASP A 124 6.20 3.16 2.48
N TYR A 125 6.85 2.00 2.36
CA TYR A 125 8.30 1.86 2.25
C TYR A 125 8.80 2.29 0.86
N ASN A 126 9.91 3.01 0.82
CA ASN A 126 10.60 3.30 -0.43
C ASN A 126 12.07 2.91 -0.26
N PHE A 127 12.39 1.71 -0.73
CA PHE A 127 13.69 1.06 -0.57
C PHE A 127 14.89 1.98 -0.88
N PHE A 128 14.81 2.78 -1.93
CA PHE A 128 15.89 3.69 -2.33
C PHE A 128 16.14 4.80 -1.30
N GLN A 129 15.10 5.29 -0.64
CA GLN A 129 15.20 6.41 0.29
C GLN A 129 15.65 5.94 1.67
N ASP A 130 15.21 4.75 2.08
CA ASP A 130 15.69 4.10 3.31
C ASP A 130 17.18 3.75 3.21
N PHE A 131 17.64 3.28 2.04
CA PHE A 131 19.06 3.04 1.78
C PHE A 131 19.91 4.31 1.94
N LEU A 132 19.35 5.47 1.60
CA LEU A 132 20.00 6.77 1.74
C LEU A 132 19.84 7.39 3.14
N GLY A 133 19.15 6.71 4.06
CA GLY A 133 18.92 7.20 5.43
C GLY A 133 18.08 8.48 5.50
N ILE A 134 17.25 8.74 4.49
CA ILE A 134 16.42 9.96 4.45
C ILE A 134 15.23 9.76 5.39
N ASN A 135 15.14 10.57 6.45
CA ASN A 135 13.96 10.57 7.32
C ASN A 135 12.74 11.13 6.56
N ARG A 136 11.62 10.42 6.61
CA ARG A 136 10.33 10.78 6.00
C ARG A 136 9.16 10.70 6.97
N ASP A 137 9.44 10.87 8.26
CA ASP A 137 8.41 10.79 9.27
C ASP A 137 7.27 11.77 8.98
N ASP A 138 7.53 12.91 8.33
CA ASP A 138 6.57 13.94 7.90
C ASP A 138 5.78 13.65 6.60
N LYS A 139 6.11 12.58 5.86
CA LYS A 139 5.39 12.19 4.64
C LYS A 139 4.05 11.53 4.98
N ASP A 140 3.04 11.77 4.15
CA ASP A 140 1.69 11.17 4.26
C ASP A 140 1.76 9.65 4.54
N PRO A 141 1.30 9.19 5.71
CA PRO A 141 1.37 7.79 6.12
C PRO A 141 0.07 7.04 5.77
N SER A 142 -0.62 7.43 4.69
CA SER A 142 -1.89 6.83 4.28
C SER A 142 -1.77 5.31 4.06
N TYR A 143 -0.67 4.88 3.43
CA TYR A 143 -0.34 3.46 3.26
C TYR A 143 -0.08 2.74 4.58
N ALA A 144 0.75 3.31 5.48
CA ALA A 144 0.96 2.74 6.82
C ALA A 144 -0.35 2.61 7.62
N ARG A 145 -1.22 3.62 7.54
CA ARG A 145 -2.53 3.61 8.21
C ARG A 145 -3.41 2.50 7.65
N GLN A 146 -3.46 2.34 6.32
CA GLN A 146 -4.24 1.29 5.68
C GLN A 146 -3.69 -0.09 6.04
N ALA A 147 -2.38 -0.29 6.01
CA ALA A 147 -1.74 -1.54 6.40
C ALA A 147 -2.08 -1.93 7.84
N PHE A 148 -2.08 -0.96 8.77
CA PHE A 148 -2.47 -1.20 10.15
C PHE A 148 -3.92 -1.68 10.26
N GLN A 149 -4.84 -1.06 9.51
CA GLN A 149 -6.24 -1.50 9.49
C GLN A 149 -6.39 -2.89 8.87
N ASP A 150 -5.67 -3.20 7.80
CA ASP A 150 -5.74 -4.52 7.15
C ASP A 150 -5.24 -5.63 8.08
N PHE A 151 -4.13 -5.42 8.78
CA PHE A 151 -3.65 -6.36 9.80
C PHE A 151 -4.62 -6.46 10.98
N LYS A 152 -5.22 -5.34 11.40
CA LYS A 152 -6.26 -5.37 12.44
C LYS A 152 -7.45 -6.21 12.01
N THR A 153 -7.93 -6.05 10.77
CA THR A 153 -9.02 -6.88 10.21
C THR A 153 -8.65 -8.35 10.17
N LEU A 154 -7.43 -8.70 9.76
CA LEU A 154 -6.93 -10.08 9.82
C LEU A 154 -7.02 -10.64 11.25
N LEU A 155 -6.51 -9.92 12.24
CA LEU A 155 -6.47 -10.39 13.62
C LEU A 155 -7.86 -10.47 14.27
N GLN A 156 -8.78 -9.60 13.88
CA GLN A 156 -10.17 -9.62 14.36
C GLN A 156 -10.95 -10.80 13.78
N ASN A 157 -10.78 -11.06 12.47
CA ASN A 157 -11.56 -12.09 11.78
C ASN A 157 -10.92 -13.48 11.86
N TYR A 158 -9.58 -13.56 11.91
CA TYR A 158 -8.80 -14.79 11.88
C TYR A 158 -7.69 -14.79 12.94
N PRO A 159 -8.03 -14.71 14.24
CA PRO A 159 -7.05 -14.59 15.33
C PRO A 159 -6.07 -15.79 15.43
N ASN A 160 -6.49 -16.95 14.92
CA ASN A 160 -5.73 -18.20 14.90
C ASN A 160 -5.01 -18.46 13.57
N SER A 161 -5.02 -17.50 12.64
CA SER A 161 -4.27 -17.61 11.39
C SER A 161 -2.78 -17.82 11.66
N VAL A 162 -2.11 -18.58 10.79
CA VAL A 162 -0.65 -18.75 10.82
C VAL A 162 0.09 -17.42 10.67
N TYR A 163 -0.54 -16.42 10.06
CA TYR A 163 0.03 -15.07 9.85
C TYR A 163 -0.21 -14.12 11.02
N ALA A 164 -1.00 -14.51 12.02
CA ALA A 164 -1.41 -13.61 13.10
C ALA A 164 -0.25 -13.11 13.97
N ALA A 165 0.76 -13.94 14.22
CA ALA A 165 1.93 -13.53 15.01
C ALA A 165 2.75 -12.44 14.29
N ASP A 166 3.02 -12.64 13.00
CA ASP A 166 3.76 -11.68 12.19
C ASP A 166 2.97 -10.38 11.98
N ALA A 167 1.66 -10.47 11.72
CA ALA A 167 0.79 -9.30 11.63
C ALA A 167 0.83 -8.43 12.90
N ARG A 168 0.78 -9.03 14.09
CA ARG A 168 0.93 -8.30 15.37
C ARG A 168 2.28 -7.59 15.46
N ALA A 169 3.37 -8.27 15.09
CA ALA A 169 4.70 -7.68 15.12
C ALA A 169 4.81 -6.47 14.17
N ARG A 170 4.26 -6.58 12.95
CA ARG A 170 4.22 -5.47 11.98
C ARG A 170 3.38 -4.30 12.44
N MET A 171 2.26 -4.56 13.11
CA MET A 171 1.40 -3.51 13.66
C MET A 171 2.14 -2.64 14.68
N ILE A 172 3.08 -3.19 15.46
CA ILE A 172 3.92 -2.41 16.38
C ILE A 172 4.80 -1.41 15.59
N GLY A 173 5.47 -1.87 14.53
CA GLY A 173 6.28 -1.01 13.68
C GLY A 173 5.47 0.10 12.99
N LEU A 174 4.28 -0.26 12.46
CA LEU A 174 3.35 0.69 11.85
C LEU A 174 2.84 1.73 12.87
N LYS A 175 2.56 1.30 14.10
CA LYS A 175 2.15 2.19 15.19
C LYS A 175 3.21 3.24 15.49
N ASN A 176 4.47 2.83 15.63
CA ASN A 176 5.59 3.75 15.84
C ASN A 176 5.76 4.71 14.65
N ARG A 177 5.65 4.22 13.41
CA ARG A 177 5.71 5.06 12.20
C ARG A 177 4.63 6.13 12.17
N LEU A 178 3.40 5.79 12.54
CA LEU A 178 2.28 6.73 12.63
C LEU A 178 2.48 7.75 13.76
N ALA A 179 2.98 7.31 14.92
CA ALA A 179 3.30 8.19 16.03
C ALA A 179 4.39 9.22 15.66
N ARG A 180 5.44 8.81 14.94
CA ARG A 180 6.48 9.74 14.45
C ARG A 180 5.95 10.80 13.48
N TYR A 181 5.02 10.41 12.60
CA TYR A 181 4.35 11.37 11.73
C TYR A 181 3.58 12.42 12.53
N ASP A 182 2.72 11.97 13.43
CA ASP A 182 1.91 12.91 14.22
C ASP A 182 2.80 13.78 15.11
N LEU A 183 3.91 13.25 15.62
CA LEU A 183 4.89 14.02 16.39
C LEU A 183 5.55 15.10 15.52
N SER A 184 6.00 14.75 14.31
CA SER A 184 6.59 15.70 13.36
C SER A 184 5.62 16.83 13.02
N VAL A 185 4.32 16.52 12.89
CA VAL A 185 3.26 17.53 12.68
C VAL A 185 3.07 18.40 13.93
N ALA A 186 3.08 17.83 15.13
CA ALA A 186 2.98 18.58 16.38
C ALA A 186 4.15 19.56 16.53
N GLU A 187 5.38 19.10 16.31
CA GLU A 187 6.59 19.93 16.33
C GLU A 187 6.55 21.04 15.27
N TYR A 188 6.02 20.75 14.08
CA TYR A 188 5.80 21.77 13.06
C TYR A 188 4.85 22.88 13.54
N TYR A 189 3.77 22.53 14.24
CA TYR A 189 2.86 23.51 14.83
C TYR A 189 3.51 24.32 15.95
N VAL A 190 4.35 23.69 16.80
CA VAL A 190 5.15 24.41 17.81
C VAL A 190 6.04 25.45 17.14
N LYS A 191 6.78 25.08 16.08
CA LYS A 191 7.66 25.98 15.31
C LYS A 191 6.92 27.17 14.66
N ARG A 192 5.59 27.10 14.55
CA ARG A 192 4.73 28.14 13.95
C ARG A 192 3.89 28.87 14.99
N ASP A 193 4.18 28.71 16.29
CA ASP A 193 3.40 29.27 17.40
C ASP A 193 1.91 28.87 17.38
N ALA A 194 1.57 27.77 16.70
CA ALA A 194 0.20 27.25 16.59
C ALA A 194 -0.12 26.29 17.75
N LEU A 195 -0.05 26.79 18.97
CA LEU A 195 -0.04 25.98 20.21
C LEU A 195 -1.30 25.12 20.42
N ILE A 196 -2.48 25.62 20.04
CA ILE A 196 -3.73 24.81 20.10
C ILE A 196 -3.63 23.60 19.17
N ALA A 197 -3.10 23.80 17.96
CA ALA A 197 -2.94 22.72 16.98
C ALA A 197 -1.86 21.73 17.41
N ALA A 198 -0.74 22.23 17.98
CA ALA A 198 0.30 21.40 18.57
C ALA A 198 -0.24 20.52 19.70
N ALA A 199 -0.92 21.11 20.69
CA ALA A 199 -1.52 20.39 21.80
C ALA A 199 -2.54 19.34 21.35
N ASN A 200 -3.41 19.68 20.39
CA ASN A 200 -4.40 18.73 19.85
C ASN A 200 -3.74 17.56 19.12
N ARG A 201 -2.68 17.82 18.34
CA ARG A 201 -1.93 16.77 17.63
C ARG A 201 -1.18 15.87 18.62
N ALA A 202 -0.52 16.45 19.62
CA ALA A 202 0.18 15.70 20.64
C ALA A 202 -0.79 14.85 21.49
N LYS A 203 -1.96 15.38 21.84
CA LYS A 203 -3.03 14.63 22.51
C LYS A 203 -3.45 13.40 21.70
N LEU A 204 -3.59 13.52 20.37
CA LEU A 204 -3.91 12.38 19.50
C LEU A 204 -2.89 11.24 19.63
N ILE A 205 -1.60 11.57 19.75
CA ILE A 205 -0.52 10.59 19.94
C ILE A 205 -0.73 9.85 21.26
N VAL A 206 -0.96 10.58 22.36
CA VAL A 206 -1.18 9.99 23.69
C VAL A 206 -2.43 9.09 23.72
N GLU A 207 -3.50 9.49 23.02
CA GLU A 207 -4.75 8.72 22.98
C GLU A 207 -4.67 7.48 22.08
N THR A 208 -3.96 7.57 20.95
CA THR A 208 -3.96 6.52 19.92
C THR A 208 -2.76 5.58 20.06
N TYR A 209 -1.62 6.10 20.52
CA TYR A 209 -0.34 5.42 20.52
C TYR A 209 0.40 5.44 21.88
N PRO A 210 -0.28 5.18 23.03
CA PRO A 210 0.27 5.45 24.37
C PRO A 210 1.52 4.65 24.76
N ASP A 211 1.80 3.56 24.05
CA ASP A 211 2.91 2.61 24.26
C ASP A 211 4.10 2.87 23.30
N THR A 212 4.09 4.00 22.59
CA THR A 212 5.15 4.39 21.65
C THR A 212 6.13 5.36 22.30
N ALA A 213 7.39 5.34 21.87
CA ALA A 213 8.44 6.22 22.42
C ALA A 213 8.13 7.71 22.19
N GLU A 214 7.38 8.01 21.14
CA GLU A 214 6.95 9.36 20.77
C GLU A 214 5.94 9.96 21.76
N THR A 215 5.32 9.14 22.62
CA THR A 215 4.34 9.56 23.62
C THR A 215 4.95 10.49 24.68
N GLU A 216 6.19 10.24 25.10
CA GLU A 216 6.88 11.11 26.05
C GLU A 216 6.98 12.54 25.51
N LYS A 217 7.51 12.66 24.28
CA LYS A 217 7.68 13.97 23.64
C LYS A 217 6.35 14.66 23.35
N ALA A 218 5.31 13.90 23.01
CA ALA A 218 3.97 14.44 22.85
C ALA A 218 3.44 15.05 24.17
N LEU A 219 3.64 14.38 25.31
CA LEU A 219 3.26 14.92 26.62
C LEU A 219 4.02 16.20 26.96
N GLU A 220 5.32 16.29 26.63
CA GLU A 220 6.08 17.55 26.78
C GLU A 220 5.45 18.69 25.98
N ILE A 221 5.14 18.45 24.69
CA ILE A 221 4.49 19.44 23.81
C ILE A 221 3.14 19.87 24.40
N MET A 222 2.36 18.94 24.95
CA MET A 222 1.09 19.26 25.62
C MET A 222 1.30 20.20 26.82
N VAL A 223 2.25 19.88 27.71
CA VAL A 223 2.57 20.70 28.89
C VAL A 223 2.97 22.12 28.45
N GLU A 224 3.95 22.24 27.57
CA GLU A 224 4.48 23.53 27.10
C GLU A 224 3.41 24.36 26.38
N SER A 225 2.59 23.72 25.55
CA SER A 225 1.51 24.39 24.84
C SER A 225 0.42 24.89 25.79
N TYR A 226 0.00 24.08 26.77
CA TYR A 226 -1.03 24.47 27.73
C TYR A 226 -0.55 25.56 28.69
N ASP A 227 0.71 25.53 29.12
CA ASP A 227 1.30 26.61 29.90
C ASP A 227 1.28 27.94 29.13
N SER A 228 1.74 27.90 27.89
CA SER A 228 1.79 29.07 27.01
C SER A 228 0.40 29.64 26.71
N LEU A 229 -0.62 28.77 26.62
CA LEU A 229 -2.03 29.13 26.45
C LEU A 229 -2.73 29.54 27.75
N LYS A 230 -2.03 29.53 28.90
CA LYS A 230 -2.59 29.82 30.24
C LYS A 230 -3.76 28.89 30.61
N MET A 231 -3.61 27.60 30.32
CA MET A 231 -4.56 26.54 30.64
C MET A 231 -4.02 25.64 31.78
N PRO A 232 -3.96 26.13 33.04
CA PRO A 232 -3.22 25.48 34.12
C PRO A 232 -3.73 24.08 34.46
N THR A 233 -5.05 23.85 34.40
CA THR A 233 -5.62 22.52 34.67
C THR A 233 -5.17 21.48 33.64
N LEU A 234 -5.16 21.83 32.35
CA LEU A 234 -4.72 20.91 31.29
C LEU A 234 -3.22 20.66 31.34
N ALA A 235 -2.43 21.72 31.60
CA ALA A 235 -0.99 21.59 31.80
C ALA A 235 -0.68 20.66 32.99
N GLN A 236 -1.39 20.83 34.10
CA GLN A 236 -1.22 20.01 35.30
C GLN A 236 -1.56 18.53 35.04
N HIS A 237 -2.69 18.24 34.39
CA HIS A 237 -3.03 16.86 34.03
C HIS A 237 -1.99 16.22 33.10
N ALA A 238 -1.48 16.97 32.11
CA ALA A 238 -0.43 16.47 31.23
C ALA A 238 0.88 16.18 31.99
N ARG A 239 1.27 17.07 32.93
CA ARG A 239 2.43 16.84 33.81
C ARG A 239 2.28 15.61 34.69
N GLU A 240 1.09 15.38 35.26
CA GLU A 240 0.83 14.22 36.10
C GLU A 240 0.98 12.90 35.32
N VAL A 241 0.46 12.85 34.09
CA VAL A 241 0.64 11.71 33.20
C VAL A 241 2.11 11.53 32.83
N LEU A 242 2.81 12.62 32.51
CA LEU A 242 4.25 12.60 32.20
C LEU A 242 5.07 12.09 33.38
N ALA A 243 4.87 12.63 34.58
CA ALA A 243 5.57 12.25 35.80
C ALA A 243 5.34 10.79 36.19
N LYS A 244 4.12 10.29 36.00
CA LYS A 244 3.75 8.92 36.35
C LYS A 244 4.41 7.88 35.44
N ASN A 245 4.54 8.18 34.15
CA ASN A 245 5.05 7.23 33.16
C ASN A 245 6.54 7.44 32.84
N TYR A 246 7.04 8.65 33.03
CA TYR A 246 8.41 9.09 32.70
C TYR A 246 9.00 9.87 33.90
N PRO A 247 9.30 9.19 35.03
CA PRO A 247 9.72 9.86 36.27
C PRO A 247 11.03 10.64 36.11
N ASP A 248 11.86 10.26 35.14
CA ASP A 248 13.11 10.95 34.86
C ASP A 248 12.92 12.24 34.06
N ASN A 249 11.74 12.47 33.48
CA ASN A 249 11.46 13.65 32.67
C ASN A 249 11.38 14.92 33.52
N ARG A 250 12.10 15.96 33.14
CA ARG A 250 12.24 17.19 33.92
C ARG A 250 10.93 17.98 34.04
N LEU A 251 10.08 17.97 33.01
CA LEU A 251 8.78 18.67 33.03
C LEU A 251 7.75 17.99 33.94
N GLY A 252 7.95 16.71 34.25
CA GLY A 252 7.12 15.98 35.21
C GLY A 252 7.45 16.28 36.68
N ARG A 253 8.61 16.86 36.98
CA ARG A 253 9.10 17.01 38.37
C ARG A 253 8.66 18.29 39.11
N GLY A 254 7.88 19.15 38.46
CA GLY A 254 7.40 20.42 39.03
C GLY A 254 8.38 21.57 38.81
#